data_AF-D5UXE2-F1
#
_entry.id   AF-D5UXE2-F1
#
_cell.length_a   1.000
_cell.length_b   1.000
_cell.length_c   1.000
_cell.angle_alpha   90.00
_cell.angle_beta   90.00
_cell.angle_gamma   90.00
#
_symmetry.space_group_name_H-M   'P 1'
#
loop_
_entity.id
_entity.type
_entity.pdbx_description
1 polymer ?
#
loop_
_entity_poly.entity_id
_entity_poly.type
_entity_poly.pdbx_seq_one_letter_code
_entity_poly.pdbx_strand_id
1 'polypeptide(L)'
;MEIPKALIAPARLGLAAAGLGLAAAEQTASMARDVVGMAAEKLDPDAPADTRHENIVTAVQRVPFIVHRVSDLLSAGSAIDRLIGEGGAGDRVADLFEEDGPVDRVIKPGGPLDRATREGGIVETLTAEEGVVQRLAEMTDALNRLTPTIAAMNQRIVDIEGVVGAANTVAEPVGDLLSSLPKFALRTASEVARAAGQPPRRPRPSPIVDAGLTEIADVEITEIGDAEGR
;
A
#
# COMPACT_ATOMS: atom_id res chain seq x y z
N MET A 1 14.86 70.75 10.62
CA MET A 1 13.67 70.01 11.11
C MET A 1 14.18 68.68 11.61
N GLU A 2 14.39 68.59 12.92
CA GLU A 2 15.06 67.49 13.59
C GLU A 2 14.03 66.58 14.25
N ILE A 3 14.17 65.27 14.07
CA ILE A 3 13.38 64.24 14.75
C ILE A 3 14.10 63.94 16.08
N PRO A 4 13.53 64.24 17.25
CA PRO A 4 14.23 63.98 18.50
C PRO A 4 14.28 62.48 18.80
N LYS A 5 15.52 61.98 18.91
CA LYS A 5 15.94 60.65 19.38
C LYS A 5 15.65 60.43 20.87
N ALA A 6 14.37 60.48 21.27
CA ALA A 6 13.96 60.24 22.67
C ALA A 6 13.27 58.88 22.91
N LEU A 7 13.27 57.97 21.92
CA LEU A 7 12.64 56.65 22.02
C LEU A 7 13.65 55.50 22.04
N ILE A 8 14.78 55.71 22.72
CA ILE A 8 15.72 54.64 23.07
C ILE A 8 15.80 54.55 24.60
N ALA A 9 14.95 53.67 25.15
CA ALA A 9 14.98 53.01 26.47
C ALA A 9 14.74 53.88 27.74
N PRO A 10 14.04 53.32 28.75
CA PRO A 10 14.65 52.28 29.57
C PRO A 10 13.77 51.03 29.74
N ALA A 11 14.05 49.98 28.96
CA ALA A 11 13.51 48.63 29.18
C ALA A 11 14.38 47.78 30.14
N ARG A 12 15.21 48.40 31.02
CA ARG A 12 16.15 47.65 31.88
C ARG A 12 16.28 48.17 33.32
N LEU A 13 15.21 48.71 33.89
CA LEU A 13 15.18 49.02 35.33
C LEU A 13 13.95 48.42 36.01
N GLY A 14 13.83 47.09 35.95
CA GLY A 14 12.76 46.35 36.64
C GLY A 14 13.22 45.10 37.37
N LEU A 15 14.52 44.80 37.40
CA LEU A 15 15.05 43.55 37.98
C LEU A 15 15.91 43.78 39.24
N ALA A 16 15.68 44.90 39.95
CA ALA A 16 16.41 45.24 41.19
C ALA A 16 15.49 45.62 42.36
N ALA A 17 14.24 45.15 42.36
CA ALA A 17 13.30 45.37 43.46
C ALA A 17 12.66 44.05 43.94
N ALA A 18 13.47 43.01 44.15
CA ALA A 18 13.03 41.76 44.77
C ALA A 18 12.75 41.89 46.30
N GLY A 19 12.58 43.11 46.83
CA GLY A 19 12.39 43.36 48.27
C GLY A 19 11.21 44.25 48.67
N LEU A 20 10.50 44.89 47.72
CA LEU A 20 9.37 45.80 48.02
C LEU A 20 8.14 45.61 47.10
N GLY A 21 8.06 44.49 46.39
CA GLY A 21 7.16 44.35 45.25
C GLY A 21 5.77 43.76 45.50
N LEU A 22 5.42 43.32 46.72
CA LEU A 22 4.15 42.63 46.93
C LEU A 22 2.96 43.60 46.93
N ALA A 23 3.06 44.73 47.63
CA ALA A 23 1.97 45.71 47.70
C ALA A 23 1.66 46.36 46.33
N ALA A 24 2.70 46.64 45.53
CA ALA A 24 2.52 47.18 44.18
C ALA A 24 1.93 46.13 43.22
N ALA A 25 2.32 44.86 43.36
CA ALA A 25 1.72 43.76 42.60
C ALA A 25 0.26 43.51 43.00
N GLU A 26 -0.06 43.55 44.30
CA GLU A 26 -1.43 43.42 44.82
C GLU A 26 -2.34 44.55 44.33
N GLN A 27 -1.83 45.79 44.31
CA GLN A 27 -2.56 46.94 43.78
C GLN A 27 -2.85 46.78 42.29
N THR A 28 -1.88 46.27 41.53
CA THR A 28 -2.04 46.01 40.08
C THR A 28 -3.03 44.87 39.83
N ALA A 29 -3.01 43.82 40.65
CA ALA A 29 -3.97 42.72 40.58
C ALA A 29 -5.40 43.15 40.98
N SER A 30 -5.54 44.04 41.96
CA SER A 30 -6.83 44.63 42.35
C SER A 30 -7.44 45.43 41.21
N MET A 31 -6.64 46.31 40.59
CA MET A 31 -7.08 47.11 39.43
C MET A 31 -7.45 46.22 38.24
N ALA A 32 -6.70 45.16 37.99
CA ALA A 32 -7.02 44.20 36.94
C ALA A 32 -8.36 43.48 37.21
N ARG A 33 -8.64 43.10 38.47
CA ARG A 33 -9.94 42.50 38.84
C ARG A 33 -11.10 43.48 38.68
N ASP A 34 -10.92 44.74 39.05
CA ASP A 34 -11.96 45.78 38.89
C ASP A 34 -12.29 46.02 37.40
N VAL A 35 -11.27 46.09 36.55
CA VAL A 35 -11.45 46.23 35.09
C VAL A 35 -12.12 45.00 34.47
N VAL A 36 -11.75 43.79 34.92
CA VAL A 36 -12.41 42.55 34.50
C VAL A 36 -13.87 42.51 34.96
N GLY A 37 -14.18 42.98 36.17
CA GLY A 37 -15.55 43.12 36.67
C GLY A 37 -16.39 44.07 35.82
N MET A 38 -15.82 45.24 35.49
CA MET A 38 -16.46 46.21 34.59
C MET A 38 -16.66 45.67 33.16
N ALA A 39 -15.73 44.85 32.66
CA ALA A 39 -15.87 44.20 31.36
C ALA A 39 -16.92 43.08 31.38
N ALA A 40 -16.98 42.29 32.45
CA ALA A 40 -17.97 41.23 32.64
C ALA A 40 -19.40 41.80 32.78
N GLU A 41 -19.56 42.97 33.40
CA GLU A 41 -20.82 43.70 33.48
C GLU A 41 -21.39 44.05 32.09
N LYS A 42 -20.53 44.24 31.09
CA LYS A 42 -20.93 44.57 29.72
C LYS A 42 -21.18 43.37 28.82
N LEU A 43 -20.81 42.16 29.24
CA LEU A 43 -20.91 40.98 28.36
C LEU A 43 -22.33 40.36 28.33
N ASP A 44 -23.17 40.55 29.35
CA ASP A 44 -24.59 40.15 29.32
C ASP A 44 -25.41 40.82 30.45
N PRO A 45 -26.14 41.90 30.17
CA PRO A 45 -26.88 42.67 31.18
C PRO A 45 -28.14 41.96 31.70
N ASP A 46 -28.69 40.96 30.99
CA ASP A 46 -29.99 40.33 31.28
C ASP A 46 -29.90 38.99 32.03
N ALA A 47 -28.69 38.47 32.26
CA ALA A 47 -28.49 37.25 33.06
C ALA A 47 -28.81 37.47 34.56
N PRO A 48 -29.45 36.50 35.25
CA PRO A 48 -29.70 36.58 36.68
C PRO A 48 -28.41 36.83 37.46
N ALA A 49 -28.45 37.69 38.47
CA ALA A 49 -27.25 38.12 39.22
C ALA A 49 -26.45 36.95 39.83
N ASP A 50 -27.14 35.87 40.20
CA ASP A 50 -26.56 34.64 40.74
C ASP A 50 -25.75 33.89 39.68
N THR A 51 -26.30 33.76 38.47
CA THR A 51 -25.63 33.16 37.30
C THR A 51 -24.45 33.99 36.83
N ARG A 52 -24.53 35.32 36.93
CA ARG A 52 -23.39 36.22 36.61
C ARG A 52 -22.24 36.03 37.61
N HIS A 53 -22.53 35.94 38.91
CA HIS A 53 -21.51 35.66 39.92
C HIS A 53 -20.84 34.30 39.71
N GLU A 54 -21.63 33.25 39.47
CA GLU A 54 -21.11 31.91 39.21
C GLU A 54 -20.25 31.86 37.92
N ASN A 55 -20.70 32.52 36.85
CA ASN A 55 -19.94 32.64 35.60
C ASN A 55 -18.63 33.41 35.81
N ILE A 56 -18.63 34.49 36.59
CA ILE A 56 -17.42 35.28 36.89
C ILE A 56 -16.45 34.46 37.76
N VAL A 57 -16.94 33.80 38.82
CA VAL A 57 -16.11 32.96 39.69
C VAL A 57 -15.48 31.82 38.89
N THR A 58 -16.26 31.17 38.03
CA THR A 58 -15.78 30.09 37.15
C THR A 58 -14.76 30.59 36.12
N ALA A 59 -15.01 31.75 35.51
CA ALA A 59 -14.08 32.37 34.57
C ALA A 59 -12.76 32.72 35.26
N VAL A 60 -12.80 33.35 36.44
CA VAL A 60 -11.63 33.74 37.24
C VAL A 60 -10.81 32.52 37.65
N GLN A 61 -11.47 31.41 38.05
CA GLN A 61 -10.80 30.16 38.38
C GLN A 61 -10.08 29.52 37.19
N ARG A 62 -10.52 29.78 35.96
CA ARG A 62 -9.92 29.23 34.73
C ARG A 62 -8.76 30.07 34.19
N VAL A 63 -8.65 31.34 34.60
CA VAL A 63 -7.57 32.25 34.17
C VAL A 63 -6.18 31.66 34.38
N PRO A 64 -5.81 31.08 35.55
CA PRO A 64 -4.46 30.53 35.76
C PRO A 64 -4.12 29.42 34.77
N PHE A 65 -5.08 28.55 34.43
CA PHE A 65 -4.89 27.47 33.48
C PHE A 65 -4.70 27.98 32.04
N ILE A 66 -5.46 29.02 31.65
CA ILE A 66 -5.31 29.67 30.34
C ILE A 66 -3.93 30.33 30.24
N VAL A 67 -3.52 31.07 31.28
CA VAL A 67 -2.21 31.72 31.32
C VAL A 67 -1.09 30.69 31.24
N HIS A 68 -1.19 29.57 31.97
CA HIS A 68 -0.20 28.51 31.92
C HIS A 68 -0.11 27.85 30.53
N ARG A 69 -1.26 27.50 29.93
CA ARG A 69 -1.33 26.97 28.56
C ARG A 69 -0.70 27.91 27.53
N VAL A 70 -0.98 29.20 27.62
CA VAL A 70 -0.40 30.21 26.72
C VAL A 70 1.11 30.31 26.97
N SER A 71 1.55 30.28 28.22
CA SER A 71 2.97 30.27 28.56
C SER A 71 3.70 29.03 28.01
N ASP A 72 3.10 27.84 28.10
CA ASP A 72 3.67 26.60 27.54
C ASP A 72 3.75 26.67 26.01
N LEU A 73 2.72 27.23 25.36
CA LEU A 73 2.70 27.43 23.90
C LEU A 73 3.71 28.48 23.43
N LEU A 74 4.05 29.45 24.27
CA LEU A 74 5.06 30.47 23.97
C LEU A 74 6.46 30.10 24.50
N SER A 75 6.59 28.99 25.21
CA SER A 75 7.88 28.52 25.73
C SER A 75 8.75 27.98 24.61
N ALA A 76 10.07 28.09 24.81
CA ALA A 76 11.06 27.54 23.92
C ALA A 76 10.87 26.02 23.75
N GLY A 77 10.97 25.56 22.50
CA GLY A 77 10.77 24.16 22.13
C GLY A 77 9.30 23.72 22.00
N SER A 78 8.33 24.62 22.19
CA SER A 78 6.91 24.37 21.94
C SER A 78 6.61 24.17 20.45
N ALA A 79 5.40 23.71 20.13
CA ALA A 79 4.97 23.53 18.74
C ALA A 79 4.91 24.87 17.97
N ILE A 80 4.54 25.96 18.64
CA ILE A 80 4.54 27.29 18.04
C ILE A 80 5.99 27.73 17.83
N ASP A 81 6.84 27.64 18.85
CA ASP A 81 8.27 28.00 18.74
C ASP A 81 9.00 27.20 17.66
N ARG A 82 8.68 25.91 17.45
CA ARG A 82 9.26 25.14 16.32
C ARG A 82 8.68 25.50 14.95
N LEU A 83 7.48 26.08 14.91
CA LEU A 83 6.84 26.49 13.68
C LEU A 83 7.37 27.87 13.24
N ILE A 84 7.46 28.82 14.16
CA ILE A 84 7.83 30.21 13.87
C ILE A 84 9.25 30.60 14.30
N GLY A 85 9.92 29.77 15.09
CA GLY A 85 11.30 30.00 15.50
C GLY A 85 12.29 29.78 14.36
N GLU A 86 13.48 30.34 14.53
CA GLU A 86 14.55 30.33 13.52
C GLU A 86 14.95 28.91 13.12
N GLY A 87 14.93 28.63 11.81
CA GLY A 87 15.14 27.29 11.26
C GLY A 87 13.96 26.32 11.51
N GLY A 88 12.81 26.87 11.90
CA GLY A 88 11.57 26.16 12.19
C GLY A 88 10.89 25.57 10.95
N ALA A 89 9.72 24.96 11.14
CA ALA A 89 8.95 24.43 10.02
C ALA A 89 8.44 25.53 9.08
N GLY A 90 8.13 26.73 9.60
CA GLY A 90 7.76 27.89 8.80
C GLY A 90 8.90 28.35 7.89
N ASP A 91 10.11 28.51 8.44
CA ASP A 91 11.31 28.89 7.68
C ASP A 91 11.63 27.84 6.61
N ARG A 92 11.62 26.55 6.95
CA ARG A 92 11.86 25.49 5.95
C ARG A 92 10.83 25.49 4.83
N VAL A 93 9.57 25.80 5.13
CA VAL A 93 8.54 25.94 4.09
C VAL A 93 8.82 27.18 3.25
N ALA A 94 9.19 28.31 3.86
CA ALA A 94 9.59 29.50 3.12
C ALA A 94 10.76 29.20 2.18
N ASP A 95 11.82 28.53 2.64
CA ASP A 95 12.99 28.11 1.85
C ASP A 95 12.61 27.25 0.63
N LEU A 96 11.55 26.44 0.74
CA LEU A 96 11.07 25.64 -0.39
C LEU A 96 10.55 26.52 -1.54
N PHE A 97 9.91 27.63 -1.19
CA PHE A 97 9.27 28.58 -2.10
C PHE A 97 10.16 29.79 -2.45
N GLU A 98 11.36 29.89 -1.90
CA GLU A 98 12.34 30.90 -2.31
C GLU A 98 12.75 30.75 -3.78
N GLU A 99 13.30 31.83 -4.34
CA GLU A 99 13.83 31.85 -5.70
C GLU A 99 14.97 30.82 -5.84
N ASP A 100 14.90 29.97 -6.88
CA ASP A 100 15.76 28.78 -7.06
C ASP A 100 15.63 27.68 -5.98
N GLY A 101 14.65 27.81 -5.08
CA GLY A 101 14.24 26.82 -4.11
C GLY A 101 13.76 25.52 -4.77
N PRO A 102 13.70 24.39 -4.04
CA PRO A 102 13.30 23.11 -4.61
C PRO A 102 11.94 23.12 -5.31
N VAL A 103 10.94 23.81 -4.75
CA VAL A 103 9.60 23.88 -5.33
C VAL A 103 9.62 24.78 -6.56
N ASP A 104 10.23 25.95 -6.46
CA ASP A 104 10.37 26.88 -7.59
C ASP A 104 11.09 26.22 -8.78
N ARG A 105 12.20 25.51 -8.53
CA ARG A 105 12.96 24.79 -9.57
C ARG A 105 12.16 23.68 -10.25
N VAL A 106 11.26 23.02 -9.52
CA VAL A 106 10.44 21.94 -10.07
C VAL A 106 9.32 22.51 -10.93
N ILE A 107 8.67 23.59 -10.46
CA ILE A 107 7.48 24.19 -11.07
C ILE A 107 7.83 25.19 -12.19
N LYS A 108 9.04 25.77 -12.21
CA LYS A 108 9.42 26.77 -13.20
C LYS A 108 9.22 26.29 -14.64
N PRO A 109 8.96 27.21 -15.59
CA PRO A 109 8.84 26.87 -17.01
C PRO A 109 10.06 26.10 -17.53
N GLY A 110 9.83 25.00 -18.24
CA GLY A 110 10.87 24.09 -18.70
C GLY A 110 11.48 23.22 -17.58
N GLY A 111 10.98 23.32 -16.35
CA GLY A 111 11.38 22.50 -15.20
C GLY A 111 10.93 21.03 -15.32
N PRO A 112 11.39 20.16 -14.40
CA PRO A 112 11.03 18.74 -14.40
C PRO A 112 9.53 18.49 -14.42
N LEU A 113 8.74 19.25 -13.64
CA LEU A 113 7.29 19.09 -13.61
C LEU A 113 6.67 19.49 -14.95
N ASP A 114 7.01 20.68 -15.45
CA ASP A 114 6.53 21.19 -16.74
C ASP A 114 6.89 20.27 -17.91
N ARG A 115 8.07 19.64 -17.91
CA ARG A 115 8.44 18.63 -18.91
C ARG A 115 7.69 17.31 -18.75
N ALA A 116 7.41 16.91 -17.51
CA ALA A 116 6.70 15.67 -17.23
C ALA A 116 5.22 15.77 -17.63
N THR A 117 4.60 16.93 -17.40
CA THR A 117 3.18 17.22 -17.68
C THR A 117 2.95 17.87 -19.04
N ARG A 118 3.99 18.14 -19.83
CA ARG A 118 3.84 18.66 -21.19
C ARG A 118 3.15 17.64 -22.08
N GLU A 119 2.60 18.12 -23.19
CA GLU A 119 2.10 17.27 -24.27
C GLU A 119 3.22 16.37 -24.81
N GLY A 120 2.95 15.07 -24.90
CA GLY A 120 3.94 14.02 -25.18
C GLY A 120 4.93 13.76 -24.03
N GLY A 121 4.66 14.30 -22.85
CA GLY A 121 5.47 14.12 -21.64
C GLY A 121 5.35 12.73 -21.05
N ILE A 122 6.17 12.45 -20.02
CA ILE A 122 6.17 11.14 -19.36
C ILE A 122 4.85 10.85 -18.66
N VAL A 123 4.19 11.87 -18.08
CA VAL A 123 2.89 11.68 -17.43
C VAL A 123 1.88 11.20 -18.45
N GLU A 124 1.75 11.92 -19.57
CA GLU A 124 0.82 11.55 -20.64
C GLU A 124 1.15 10.17 -21.23
N THR A 125 2.43 9.85 -21.46
CA THR A 125 2.82 8.53 -22.00
C THR A 125 2.48 7.39 -21.03
N LEU A 126 2.64 7.62 -19.72
CA LEU A 126 2.32 6.62 -18.70
C LEU A 126 0.81 6.45 -18.53
N THR A 127 0.04 7.53 -18.63
CA THR A 127 -1.42 7.55 -18.46
C THR A 127 -2.22 7.43 -19.75
N ALA A 128 -1.55 7.34 -20.90
CA ALA A 128 -2.20 7.18 -22.21
C ALA A 128 -3.07 5.92 -22.25
N GLU A 129 -3.99 5.89 -23.22
CA GLU A 129 -4.74 4.68 -23.55
C GLU A 129 -3.76 3.56 -23.93
N GLU A 130 -3.92 2.38 -23.32
CA GLU A 130 -2.95 1.27 -23.38
C GLU A 130 -1.52 1.59 -22.87
N GLY A 131 -1.39 2.68 -22.10
CA GLY A 131 -0.14 3.09 -21.46
C GLY A 131 0.33 2.11 -20.39
N VAL A 132 1.52 2.38 -19.85
CA VAL A 132 2.17 1.49 -18.86
C VAL A 132 1.30 1.30 -17.61
N VAL A 133 0.60 2.35 -17.17
CA VAL A 133 -0.29 2.29 -16.00
C VAL A 133 -1.47 1.37 -16.28
N GLN A 134 -2.08 1.46 -17.47
CA GLN A 134 -3.21 0.62 -17.85
C GLN A 134 -2.82 -0.85 -17.95
N ARG A 135 -1.67 -1.15 -18.56
CA ARG A 135 -1.15 -2.53 -18.64
C ARG A 135 -0.84 -3.12 -17.27
N LEU A 136 -0.30 -2.30 -16.35
CA LEU A 136 -0.04 -2.73 -14.99
C LEU A 136 -1.36 -3.01 -14.25
N ALA A 137 -2.36 -2.14 -14.41
CA ALA A 137 -3.69 -2.35 -13.83
C ALA A 137 -4.35 -3.65 -14.37
N GLU A 138 -4.26 -3.90 -15.67
CA GLU A 138 -4.76 -5.14 -16.29
C GLU A 138 -4.04 -6.39 -15.77
N MET A 139 -2.73 -6.31 -15.58
CA MET A 139 -1.95 -7.39 -14.97
C MET A 139 -2.38 -7.63 -13.52
N THR A 140 -2.58 -6.57 -12.74
CA THR A 140 -3.10 -6.68 -11.37
C THR A 140 -4.49 -7.31 -11.35
N ASP A 141 -5.37 -6.95 -12.27
CA ASP A 141 -6.69 -7.57 -12.41
C ASP A 141 -6.59 -9.05 -12.81
N ALA A 142 -5.70 -9.40 -13.73
CA ALA A 142 -5.44 -10.79 -14.11
C ALA A 142 -4.93 -11.61 -12.91
N LEU A 143 -4.04 -11.05 -12.09
CA LEU A 143 -3.54 -11.68 -10.87
C LEU A 143 -4.65 -11.84 -9.81
N ASN A 144 -5.50 -10.82 -9.64
CA ASN A 144 -6.66 -10.89 -8.75
C ASN A 144 -7.66 -11.96 -9.20
N ARG A 145 -7.86 -12.14 -10.51
CA ARG A 145 -8.69 -13.22 -11.07
C ARG A 145 -8.09 -14.61 -10.86
N LEU A 146 -6.77 -14.72 -10.79
CA LEU A 146 -6.07 -15.98 -10.56
C LEU A 146 -6.07 -16.40 -9.08
N THR A 147 -6.17 -15.43 -8.16
CA THR A 147 -6.21 -15.67 -6.70
C THR A 147 -7.26 -16.71 -6.28
N PRO A 148 -8.54 -16.64 -6.70
CA PRO A 148 -9.52 -17.67 -6.35
C PRO A 148 -9.21 -19.03 -6.98
N THR A 149 -8.62 -19.08 -8.18
CA THR A 149 -8.19 -20.33 -8.82
C THR A 149 -7.07 -21.00 -8.03
N ILE A 150 -6.08 -20.23 -7.55
CA ILE A 150 -5.01 -20.73 -6.68
C ILE A 150 -5.59 -21.24 -5.36
N ALA A 151 -6.54 -20.51 -4.77
CA ALA A 151 -7.21 -20.94 -3.54
C ALA A 151 -7.98 -22.27 -3.73
N ALA A 152 -8.68 -22.42 -4.86
CA ALA A 152 -9.39 -23.65 -5.20
C ALA A 152 -8.44 -24.83 -5.49
N MET A 153 -7.28 -24.59 -6.11
CA MET A 153 -6.25 -25.61 -6.29
C MET A 153 -5.67 -26.08 -4.96
N ASN A 154 -5.43 -25.16 -4.02
CA ASN A 154 -4.94 -25.51 -2.68
C ASN A 154 -5.93 -26.40 -1.93
N GLN A 155 -7.24 -26.13 -2.02
CA GLN A 155 -8.28 -26.99 -1.44
C GLN A 155 -8.30 -28.39 -2.05
N ARG A 156 -8.13 -28.50 -3.37
CA ARG A 156 -8.06 -29.82 -4.02
C ARG A 156 -6.88 -30.66 -3.55
N ILE A 157 -5.75 -30.05 -3.21
CA ILE A 157 -4.61 -30.76 -2.64
C ILE A 157 -5.00 -31.38 -1.29
N VAL A 158 -5.72 -30.62 -0.45
CA VAL A 158 -6.25 -31.12 0.83
C VAL A 158 -7.28 -32.24 0.62
N ASP A 159 -8.18 -32.11 -0.36
CA ASP A 159 -9.17 -33.15 -0.68
C ASP A 159 -8.51 -34.45 -1.16
N ILE A 160 -7.43 -34.35 -1.94
CA ILE A 160 -6.66 -35.52 -2.40
C ILE A 160 -6.00 -36.23 -1.22
N GLU A 161 -5.50 -35.51 -0.21
CA GLU A 161 -4.99 -36.14 1.01
C GLU A 161 -6.09 -36.91 1.75
N GLY A 162 -7.33 -36.40 1.77
CA GLY A 162 -8.49 -37.11 2.29
C GLY A 162 -8.81 -38.39 1.49
N VAL A 163 -8.76 -38.33 0.16
CA VAL A 163 -8.98 -39.48 -0.72
C VAL A 163 -7.87 -40.53 -0.59
N VAL A 164 -6.61 -40.10 -0.50
CA VAL A 164 -5.46 -41.00 -0.33
C VAL A 164 -5.46 -41.64 1.06
N GLY A 165 -5.84 -40.89 2.10
CA GLY A 165 -6.05 -41.41 3.45
C GLY A 165 -7.16 -42.47 3.50
N ALA A 166 -8.31 -42.18 2.88
CA ALA A 166 -9.41 -43.15 2.76
C ALA A 166 -9.02 -44.38 1.92
N ALA A 167 -8.30 -44.20 0.82
CA ALA A 167 -7.81 -45.29 -0.01
C ALA A 167 -6.83 -46.21 0.74
N ASN A 168 -5.92 -45.65 1.53
CA ASN A 168 -5.01 -46.43 2.39
C ASN A 168 -5.76 -47.20 3.49
N THR A 169 -6.88 -46.65 3.99
CA THR A 169 -7.72 -47.33 4.98
C THR A 169 -8.45 -48.54 4.38
N VAL A 170 -8.75 -48.50 3.07
CA VAL A 170 -9.39 -49.60 2.33
C VAL A 170 -8.36 -50.64 1.82
N ALA A 171 -7.08 -50.28 1.75
CA ALA A 171 -6.02 -51.14 1.23
C ALA A 171 -5.78 -52.40 2.10
N GLU A 172 -5.86 -52.29 3.43
CA GLU A 172 -5.74 -53.44 4.34
C GLU A 172 -6.88 -54.45 4.15
N PRO A 173 -8.17 -54.07 4.25
CA PRO A 173 -9.29 -54.99 4.05
C PRO A 173 -9.29 -55.70 2.68
N VAL A 174 -8.93 -54.99 1.61
CA VAL A 174 -8.85 -55.56 0.26
C VAL A 174 -7.71 -56.57 0.16
N GLY A 175 -6.56 -56.29 0.77
CA GLY A 175 -5.41 -57.20 0.84
C GLY A 175 -5.73 -58.50 1.59
N ASP A 176 -6.46 -58.39 2.70
CA ASP A 176 -6.93 -59.55 3.46
C ASP A 176 -7.94 -60.39 2.68
N LEU A 177 -8.86 -59.75 1.96
CA LEU A 177 -9.84 -60.43 1.12
C LEU A 177 -9.17 -61.19 -0.03
N LEU A 178 -8.17 -60.57 -0.67
CA LEU A 178 -7.35 -61.19 -1.72
C LEU A 178 -6.52 -62.37 -1.19
N SER A 179 -6.01 -62.28 0.03
CA SER A 179 -5.25 -63.35 0.69
C SER A 179 -6.14 -64.50 1.16
N SER A 180 -7.43 -64.24 1.40
CA SER A 180 -8.44 -65.22 1.80
C SER A 180 -9.09 -65.96 0.61
N LEU A 181 -8.92 -65.45 -0.62
CA LEU A 181 -9.51 -66.08 -1.81
C LEU A 181 -8.90 -67.47 -2.07
N PRO A 182 -9.73 -68.49 -2.33
CA PRO A 182 -9.24 -69.83 -2.60
C PRO A 182 -8.50 -69.90 -3.94
N LYS A 183 -7.43 -70.70 -4.00
CA LYS A 183 -6.49 -70.77 -5.15
C LYS A 183 -7.14 -71.02 -6.51
N PHE A 184 -8.31 -71.67 -6.55
CA PHE A 184 -9.04 -71.90 -7.80
C PHE A 184 -9.61 -70.59 -8.39
N ALA A 185 -10.07 -69.65 -7.54
CA ALA A 185 -10.63 -68.37 -7.99
C ALA A 185 -9.56 -67.44 -8.58
N LEU A 186 -8.37 -67.40 -7.96
CA LEU A 186 -7.21 -66.65 -8.47
C LEU A 186 -6.73 -67.19 -9.82
N ARG A 187 -6.80 -68.53 -10.01
CA ARG A 187 -6.46 -69.18 -11.27
C ARG A 187 -7.43 -68.78 -12.39
N THR A 188 -8.73 -68.81 -12.13
CA THR A 188 -9.75 -68.39 -13.11
C THR A 188 -9.58 -66.92 -13.51
N ALA A 189 -9.32 -66.02 -12.55
CA ALA A 189 -9.07 -64.61 -12.85
C ALA A 189 -7.81 -64.40 -13.71
N SER A 190 -6.73 -65.15 -13.43
CA SER A 190 -5.50 -65.10 -14.23
C SER A 190 -5.69 -65.65 -15.65
N GLU A 191 -6.53 -66.67 -15.82
CA GLU A 191 -6.86 -67.24 -17.13
C GLU A 191 -7.72 -66.29 -17.96
N VAL A 192 -8.66 -65.57 -17.34
CA VAL A 192 -9.48 -64.54 -18.00
C VAL A 192 -8.62 -63.34 -18.40
N ALA A 193 -7.73 -62.84 -17.53
CA ALA A 193 -6.82 -61.75 -17.87
C ALA A 193 -5.84 -62.14 -18.98
N ARG A 194 -5.36 -63.39 -18.99
CA ARG A 194 -4.50 -63.94 -20.04
C ARG A 194 -5.24 -64.14 -21.36
N ALA A 195 -6.52 -64.54 -21.31
CA ALA A 195 -7.37 -64.63 -22.50
C ALA A 195 -7.68 -63.25 -23.09
N ALA A 196 -7.86 -62.23 -22.26
CA ALA A 196 -8.06 -60.85 -22.70
C ALA A 196 -6.80 -60.22 -23.33
N GLY A 197 -5.60 -60.71 -22.97
CA GLY A 197 -4.32 -60.27 -23.54
C GLY A 197 -3.85 -61.02 -24.79
N GLN A 198 -4.60 -62.03 -25.28
CA GLN A 198 -4.20 -62.83 -26.43
C GLN A 198 -4.69 -62.21 -27.75
N PRO A 199 -3.82 -61.92 -28.74
CA PRO A 199 -4.25 -61.37 -30.03
C PRO A 199 -5.09 -62.39 -30.84
N PRO A 200 -6.06 -61.95 -31.66
CA PRO A 200 -6.99 -62.85 -32.35
C PRO A 200 -6.25 -63.79 -33.32
N ARG A 201 -6.64 -65.08 -33.32
CA ARG A 201 -6.08 -66.11 -34.21
C ARG A 201 -6.38 -65.75 -35.68
N ARG A 202 -5.35 -65.51 -36.48
CA ARG A 202 -5.47 -65.29 -37.93
C ARG A 202 -5.94 -66.57 -38.64
N PRO A 203 -6.87 -66.49 -39.62
CA PRO A 203 -7.25 -67.64 -40.43
C PRO A 203 -6.11 -68.04 -41.39
N ARG A 204 -6.00 -69.35 -41.66
CA ARG A 204 -4.98 -69.94 -42.54
C ARG A 204 -5.17 -69.43 -43.99
N PRO A 205 -4.10 -69.02 -44.70
CA PRO A 205 -4.22 -68.66 -46.11
C PRO A 205 -4.39 -69.91 -46.98
N SER A 206 -5.32 -69.84 -47.94
CA SER A 206 -5.47 -70.80 -49.04
C SER A 206 -4.26 -70.72 -49.98
N PRO A 207 -3.88 -71.83 -50.66
CA PRO A 207 -2.75 -71.82 -51.58
C PRO A 207 -3.07 -70.98 -52.82
N ILE A 208 -2.18 -70.04 -53.12
CA ILE A 208 -2.23 -69.17 -54.30
C ILE A 208 -1.62 -69.95 -55.48
N VAL A 209 -2.35 -69.96 -56.61
CA VAL A 209 -1.91 -70.54 -57.87
C VAL A 209 -0.83 -69.63 -58.48
N ASP A 210 0.24 -70.27 -58.93
CA ASP A 210 1.44 -69.69 -59.54
C ASP A 210 1.10 -68.92 -60.83
N ALA A 211 1.52 -67.66 -60.91
CA ALA A 211 1.45 -66.84 -62.10
C ALA A 211 2.63 -65.86 -62.15
N GLY A 212 3.67 -66.26 -62.90
CA GLY A 212 4.43 -65.42 -63.81
C GLY A 212 5.28 -64.29 -63.22
N LEU A 213 6.54 -64.60 -62.88
CA LEU A 213 7.63 -63.62 -62.75
C LEU A 213 8.30 -63.39 -64.11
N THR A 214 8.21 -62.17 -64.64
CA THR A 214 9.14 -61.63 -65.66
C THR A 214 9.11 -60.10 -65.48
N GLU A 215 10.07 -59.55 -64.74
CA GLU A 215 11.27 -58.88 -65.27
C GLU A 215 11.01 -57.39 -65.48
N ILE A 216 11.49 -56.56 -64.54
CA ILE A 216 11.91 -55.19 -64.82
C ILE A 216 13.18 -54.94 -64.00
N ALA A 217 14.31 -55.10 -64.67
CA ALA A 217 15.61 -54.61 -64.23
C ALA A 217 15.77 -53.13 -64.65
N ASP A 218 16.72 -52.47 -64.00
CA ASP A 218 17.36 -51.20 -64.35
C ASP A 218 16.58 -49.90 -64.13
N VAL A 219 16.82 -49.30 -62.96
CA VAL A 219 17.00 -47.84 -62.86
C VAL A 219 18.35 -47.57 -62.21
N GLU A 220 19.32 -47.32 -63.08
CA GLU A 220 20.67 -46.85 -62.78
C GLU A 220 20.60 -45.39 -62.29
N ILE A 221 21.26 -45.13 -61.16
CA ILE A 221 21.48 -43.79 -60.58
C ILE A 221 22.85 -43.31 -61.04
N THR A 222 22.92 -42.16 -61.69
CA THR A 222 24.14 -41.34 -61.86
C THR A 222 23.68 -39.89 -62.03
N GLU A 223 23.75 -39.08 -60.98
CA GLU A 223 24.82 -38.14 -60.63
C GLU A 223 25.10 -37.00 -61.64
N ILE A 224 24.81 -35.78 -61.16
CA ILE A 224 25.62 -34.54 -61.20
C ILE A 224 25.76 -33.77 -62.53
N GLY A 225 25.53 -32.46 -62.43
CA GLY A 225 26.03 -31.43 -63.36
C GLY A 225 25.01 -30.31 -63.56
N ASP A 226 24.94 -29.28 -62.70
CA ASP A 226 25.74 -28.05 -62.80
C ASP A 226 25.28 -27.12 -63.96
N ALA A 227 24.68 -25.98 -63.59
CA ALA A 227 24.41 -24.79 -64.41
C ALA A 227 23.68 -23.78 -63.49
N GLU A 228 24.38 -22.84 -62.85
CA GLU A 228 24.81 -21.57 -63.44
C GLU A 228 23.66 -20.82 -64.16
N GLY A 229 23.23 -19.68 -63.62
CA GLY A 229 22.23 -18.86 -64.30
C GLY A 229 21.64 -17.72 -63.47
N ARG A 230 22.46 -16.70 -63.21
CA ARG A 230 22.14 -15.26 -63.17
C ARG A 230 20.97 -14.74 -62.33
#